data_AF-A0A6C0ACA5-F1
#
_entry.id   AF-A0A6C0ACA5-F1
#
_cell.length_a   1.000
_cell.length_b   1.000
_cell.length_c   1.000
_cell.angle_alpha   90.00
_cell.angle_beta   90.00
_cell.angle_gamma   90.00
#
_symmetry.space_group_name_H-M   'P 1'
#
loop_
_entity.id
_entity.type
_entity.pdbx_description
1 polymer ?
#
loop_
_entity_poly.entity_id
_entity_poly.type
_entity_poly.pdbx_seq_one_letter_code
_entity_poly.pdbx_strand_id
1 'polypeptide(L)'
;MDNDSFKNLYESFGFKLEENVLIKGVIKVSLKNNFLINNKKTLDDFHVFRLLQNKFGEIIEIKENNCLEIFEFLVELSHGIYDYCTICGKKLNIKIDKIYWCDSESCKYCEESILTSDFLHKELNSNPIASNLIVSSGLSLIKQFVNRVYPYPLYFVKDKINYKRDDMMSNLKKPDDVFFKELKDFVINNFAQLNTIIDEMIKLVDDKNYHDIDIYHKYGEKTYALIKFLVRTIHYDVYKLDSNYLSKMKMSLKHADIYEIKYPQEVEERFNNGKILFHGSSFGNWFSIMRNGLKNMSGTILQTNGAVHGKGVYFATDFNTSYGYSNKLYISGTKRIVGVAKVNNSNNYNKGNFFVVPNDNDILLKYMIVSNSTLNVQEVNDFITKYDEFQKLNIGDYFKLLNKRLDKELQKVKKEYNPSNIEATWTGSKIEILFKNHNIKIEVIIPYNYPQNPPIFKLTDKFNYNKDIPITSDGTILTKKLHPETWQMKNTFAKIIKEILKFIDKIQIIQ
;
A
#
# COMPACT_ATOMS: atom_id res chain seq x y z
N MET A 1 30.35 -13.78 35.79
CA MET A 1 29.70 -14.93 35.13
C MET A 1 30.79 -15.58 34.29
N ASP A 2 31.12 -16.86 34.49
CA ASP A 2 32.16 -17.49 33.66
C ASP A 2 31.69 -17.63 32.19
N ASN A 3 32.64 -17.78 31.27
CA ASN A 3 32.35 -17.83 29.83
C ASN A 3 31.35 -18.95 29.47
N ASP A 4 31.34 -20.05 30.22
CA ASP A 4 30.48 -21.21 29.97
C ASP A 4 29.04 -20.96 30.45
N SER A 5 28.85 -20.31 31.60
CA SER A 5 27.54 -19.89 32.09
C SER A 5 26.92 -18.84 31.18
N PHE A 6 27.73 -17.90 30.69
CA PHE A 6 27.28 -16.89 29.72
C PHE A 6 26.91 -17.53 28.38
N LYS A 7 27.75 -18.45 27.88
CA LYS A 7 27.47 -19.22 26.66
C LYS A 7 26.19 -20.05 26.78
N ASN A 8 25.97 -20.74 27.89
CA ASN A 8 24.75 -21.53 28.13
C ASN A 8 23.49 -20.66 28.19
N LEU A 9 23.57 -19.49 28.84
CA LEU A 9 22.48 -18.52 28.86
C LEU A 9 22.22 -17.98 27.44
N TYR A 10 23.27 -17.68 26.68
CA TYR A 10 23.17 -17.16 25.31
C TYR A 10 22.62 -18.19 24.32
N GLU A 11 23.05 -19.44 24.43
CA GLU A 11 22.50 -20.58 23.68
C GLU A 11 21.05 -20.87 24.07
N SER A 12 20.65 -20.63 25.32
CA SER A 12 19.24 -20.77 25.76
C SER A 12 18.28 -19.78 25.11
N PHE A 13 18.79 -18.62 24.66
CA PHE A 13 18.05 -17.68 23.83
C PHE A 13 18.20 -17.96 22.31
N GLY A 14 18.87 -19.05 21.93
CA GLY A 14 18.99 -19.52 20.53
C GLY A 14 20.07 -18.82 19.69
N PHE A 15 21.00 -18.10 20.31
CA PHE A 15 22.10 -17.46 19.60
C PHE A 15 23.24 -18.45 19.31
N LYS A 16 23.69 -18.57 18.06
CA LYS A 16 24.94 -19.28 17.71
C LYS A 16 26.10 -18.29 17.63
N LEU A 17 27.19 -18.59 18.32
CA LEU A 17 28.46 -17.88 18.19
C LEU A 17 29.09 -18.22 16.84
N GLU A 18 29.41 -17.24 16.00
CA GLU A 18 30.28 -17.48 14.84
C GLU A 18 31.66 -17.92 15.37
N GLU A 19 32.24 -18.94 14.74
CA GLU A 19 33.32 -19.77 15.27
C GLU A 19 34.68 -19.07 15.45
N ASN A 20 34.75 -17.73 15.42
CA ASN A 20 35.98 -17.01 15.66
C ASN A 20 35.77 -15.73 16.47
N VAL A 21 36.71 -15.51 17.39
CA VAL A 21 36.90 -14.34 18.27
C VAL A 21 36.29 -14.48 19.67
N LEU A 22 36.79 -15.46 20.43
CA LEU A 22 37.12 -15.28 21.85
C LEU A 22 38.54 -14.68 21.91
N ILE A 23 38.66 -13.37 21.71
CA ILE A 23 39.93 -12.65 21.96
C ILE A 23 39.70 -11.74 23.17
N LYS A 24 40.37 -12.05 24.29
CA LYS A 24 40.46 -11.19 25.49
C LYS A 24 39.10 -10.70 26.05
N GLY A 25 38.18 -11.60 26.38
CA GLY A 25 36.94 -11.24 27.12
C GLY A 25 35.90 -10.45 26.31
N VAL A 26 36.01 -10.44 24.98
CA VAL A 26 35.03 -9.84 24.07
C VAL A 26 34.45 -10.94 23.18
N ILE A 27 33.12 -11.06 23.17
CA ILE A 27 32.37 -11.93 22.26
C ILE A 27 31.74 -11.04 21.19
N LYS A 28 32.12 -11.21 19.92
CA LYS A 28 31.47 -10.49 18.82
C LYS A 28 30.36 -11.33 18.22
N VAL A 29 29.15 -10.78 18.18
CA VAL A 29 27.99 -11.40 17.57
C VAL A 29 27.55 -10.56 16.39
N SER A 30 27.75 -11.13 15.20
CA SER A 30 27.26 -10.55 13.96
C SER A 30 25.75 -10.76 13.87
N LEU A 31 24.98 -9.68 13.94
CA LEU A 31 23.56 -9.69 13.61
C LEU A 31 23.41 -9.62 12.09
N LYS A 32 23.69 -10.73 11.41
CA LYS A 32 23.29 -10.94 10.00
C LYS A 32 21.99 -11.73 9.97
N ASN A 33 21.23 -11.60 8.87
CA ASN A 33 19.93 -12.24 8.60
C ASN A 33 19.88 -13.79 8.75
N ASN A 34 20.93 -14.44 9.26
CA ASN A 34 21.10 -15.88 9.42
C ASN A 34 21.12 -16.34 10.89
N PHE A 35 20.44 -15.63 11.79
CA PHE A 35 20.12 -16.14 13.13
C PHE A 35 19.47 -17.52 13.10
N LEU A 36 20.02 -18.50 13.80
CA LEU A 36 19.55 -19.89 13.86
C LEU A 36 18.83 -20.14 15.19
N ILE A 37 17.71 -19.45 15.42
CA ILE A 37 16.74 -19.85 16.43
C ILE A 37 15.77 -20.80 15.72
N ASN A 38 16.07 -22.10 15.77
CA ASN A 38 15.35 -23.18 15.05
C ASN A 38 15.37 -23.10 13.51
N ASN A 39 15.18 -24.25 12.86
CA ASN A 39 15.15 -24.35 11.39
C ASN A 39 13.95 -23.61 10.74
N LYS A 40 13.08 -22.95 11.53
CA LYS A 40 11.99 -22.10 11.04
C LYS A 40 11.96 -20.81 11.86
N LYS A 41 12.43 -19.72 11.25
CA LYS A 41 12.27 -18.38 11.84
C LYS A 41 10.79 -18.01 11.86
N THR A 42 10.40 -17.24 12.86
CA THR A 42 9.07 -16.62 12.98
C THR A 42 9.18 -15.12 12.68
N LEU A 43 8.03 -14.46 12.45
CA LEU A 43 7.99 -13.00 12.30
C LEU A 43 8.52 -12.27 13.56
N ASP A 44 8.26 -12.84 14.74
CA ASP A 44 8.70 -12.29 16.02
C ASP A 44 10.23 -12.35 16.15
N ASP A 45 10.87 -13.41 15.67
CA ASP A 45 12.33 -13.51 15.63
C ASP A 45 12.94 -12.38 14.79
N PHE A 46 12.35 -12.11 13.60
CA PHE A 46 12.76 -10.98 12.76
C PHE A 46 12.51 -9.63 13.43
N HIS A 47 11.48 -9.51 14.26
CA HIS A 47 11.21 -8.30 15.01
C HIS A 47 12.26 -8.06 16.09
N VAL A 48 12.49 -9.05 16.96
CA VAL A 48 13.48 -8.98 18.04
C VAL A 48 14.87 -8.68 17.48
N PHE A 49 15.24 -9.35 16.39
CA PHE A 49 16.49 -9.11 15.70
C PHE A 49 16.67 -7.65 15.29
N ARG A 50 15.65 -7.04 14.69
CA ARG A 50 15.69 -5.62 14.31
C ARG A 50 15.73 -4.69 15.52
N LEU A 51 15.10 -5.05 16.64
CA LEU A 51 15.19 -4.27 17.87
C LEU A 51 16.61 -4.28 18.44
N LEU A 52 17.26 -5.45 18.45
CA LEU A 52 18.66 -5.58 18.85
C LEU A 52 19.60 -4.78 17.93
N GLN A 53 19.41 -4.86 16.61
CA GLN A 53 20.18 -4.08 15.65
C GLN A 53 20.02 -2.56 15.85
N ASN A 54 18.81 -2.09 16.13
CA ASN A 54 18.56 -0.66 16.37
C ASN A 54 19.22 -0.16 17.66
N LYS A 55 19.27 -1.00 18.71
CA LYS A 55 19.81 -0.63 20.03
C LYS A 55 21.33 -0.74 20.10
N PHE A 56 21.91 -1.76 19.47
CA PHE A 56 23.33 -2.12 19.63
C PHE A 56 24.14 -2.13 18.33
N GLY A 57 23.50 -1.91 17.17
CA GLY A 57 24.13 -1.96 15.85
C GLY A 57 24.10 -3.35 15.20
N GLU A 58 24.57 -3.44 13.96
CA GLU A 58 24.61 -4.71 13.19
C GLU A 58 25.61 -5.74 13.75
N ILE A 59 26.60 -5.27 14.51
CA ILE A 59 27.57 -6.13 15.18
C ILE A 59 27.51 -5.82 16.66
N ILE A 60 26.98 -6.75 17.43
CA ILE A 60 26.94 -6.63 18.89
C ILE A 60 28.25 -7.18 19.43
N GLU A 61 29.11 -6.29 19.90
CA GLU A 61 30.28 -6.68 20.69
C GLU A 61 29.87 -6.79 22.15
N ILE A 62 29.72 -8.02 22.65
CA ILE A 62 29.47 -8.30 24.06
C ILE A 62 30.79 -8.27 24.81
N LYS A 63 30.86 -7.39 25.81
CA LYS A 63 32.00 -7.13 26.69
C LYS A 63 31.50 -7.17 28.13
N GLU A 64 32.40 -7.35 29.08
CA GLU A 64 32.05 -7.35 30.51
C GLU A 64 31.30 -6.07 30.94
N ASN A 65 31.59 -4.94 30.31
CA ASN A 65 30.98 -3.66 30.63
C ASN A 65 29.63 -3.37 29.96
N ASN A 66 29.15 -4.19 29.00
CA ASN A 66 27.86 -3.99 28.33
C ASN A 66 26.95 -5.24 28.30
N CYS A 67 27.42 -6.39 28.80
CA CYS A 67 26.62 -7.62 28.82
C CYS A 67 25.35 -7.47 29.68
N LEU A 68 25.42 -6.70 30.77
CA LEU A 68 24.27 -6.38 31.61
C LEU A 68 23.22 -5.55 30.84
N GLU A 69 23.64 -4.53 30.09
CA GLU A 69 22.70 -3.71 29.29
C GLU A 69 21.98 -4.54 28.23
N ILE A 70 22.69 -5.46 27.57
CA ILE A 70 22.09 -6.37 26.58
C ILE A 70 21.08 -7.30 27.25
N PHE A 71 21.44 -7.86 28.40
CA PHE A 71 20.54 -8.74 29.16
C PHE A 71 19.31 -8.00 29.67
N GLU A 72 19.47 -6.80 30.24
CA GLU A 72 18.37 -5.94 30.68
C GLU A 72 17.41 -5.61 29.53
N PHE A 73 17.95 -5.31 28.33
CA PHE A 73 17.10 -5.07 27.16
C PHE A 73 16.36 -6.33 26.71
N LEU A 74 16.99 -7.52 26.71
CA LEU A 74 16.30 -8.78 26.40
C LEU A 74 15.19 -9.10 27.41
N VAL A 75 15.42 -8.84 28.70
CA VAL A 75 14.39 -8.96 29.74
C VAL A 75 13.26 -7.97 29.48
N GLU A 76 13.57 -6.72 29.14
CA GLU A 76 12.55 -5.72 28.77
C GLU A 76 11.71 -6.18 27.56
N LEU A 77 12.36 -6.72 26.53
CA LEU A 77 11.67 -7.28 25.36
C LEU A 77 10.76 -8.46 25.74
N SER A 78 11.16 -9.31 26.68
CA SER A 78 10.34 -10.44 27.14
C SER A 78 9.00 -10.01 27.77
N HIS A 79 8.91 -8.79 28.28
CA HIS A 79 7.69 -8.22 28.83
C HIS A 79 6.75 -7.62 27.78
N GLY A 80 7.22 -7.39 26.55
CA GLY A 80 6.41 -6.79 25.48
C GLY A 80 7.20 -6.43 24.23
N ILE A 81 7.51 -7.41 23.37
CA ILE A 81 8.23 -7.15 22.11
C ILE A 81 7.48 -6.17 21.19
N TYR A 82 6.14 -6.21 21.20
CA TYR A 82 5.29 -5.38 20.35
C TYR A 82 5.13 -3.94 20.85
N ASP A 83 5.67 -3.62 22.03
CA ASP A 83 5.72 -2.25 22.53
C ASP A 83 6.78 -1.42 21.81
N TYR A 84 7.46 -1.98 20.80
CA TYR A 84 8.55 -1.32 20.08
C TYR A 84 8.29 -1.19 18.58
N CYS A 85 8.73 -0.06 18.04
CA CYS A 85 8.76 0.15 16.61
C CYS A 85 9.75 -0.82 15.97
N THR A 86 9.23 -1.64 15.08
CA THR A 86 9.99 -2.64 14.34
C THR A 86 11.05 -2.06 13.38
N ILE A 87 10.95 -0.76 13.06
CA ILE A 87 11.87 -0.07 12.15
C ILE A 87 12.99 0.63 12.91
N CYS A 88 12.65 1.51 13.87
CA CYS A 88 13.63 2.37 14.55
C CYS A 88 13.92 1.96 16.00
N GLY A 89 13.30 0.89 16.50
CA GLY A 89 13.49 0.39 17.86
C GLY A 89 12.92 1.28 18.97
N LYS A 90 12.29 2.43 18.66
CA LYS A 90 11.68 3.29 19.68
C LYS A 90 10.46 2.62 20.31
N LYS A 91 10.33 2.73 21.63
CA LYS A 91 9.13 2.33 22.37
C LYS A 91 7.92 3.10 21.85
N LEU A 92 6.86 2.38 21.51
CA LEU A 92 5.60 2.90 21.04
C LEU A 92 4.81 3.47 22.22
N ASN A 93 4.05 4.54 21.97
CA ASN A 93 3.13 5.11 22.95
C ASN A 93 1.75 4.42 22.90
N ILE A 94 1.69 3.24 22.29
CA ILE A 94 0.47 2.49 22.01
C ILE A 94 0.76 1.01 22.26
N LYS A 95 -0.13 0.33 22.99
CA LYS A 95 -0.03 -1.13 23.17
C LYS A 95 -0.67 -1.83 21.99
N ILE A 96 0.12 -2.64 21.31
CA ILE A 96 -0.29 -3.42 20.13
C ILE A 96 0.08 -4.88 20.39
N ASP A 97 -0.73 -5.80 19.88
CA ASP A 97 -0.55 -7.25 20.02
C ASP A 97 0.10 -7.90 18.79
N LYS A 98 0.86 -7.13 18.02
CA LYS A 98 1.55 -7.55 16.81
C LYS A 98 2.64 -6.56 16.42
N ILE A 99 3.52 -7.00 15.52
CA ILE A 99 4.61 -6.20 14.98
C ILE A 99 4.07 -4.90 14.37
N TYR A 100 4.61 -3.77 14.81
CA TYR A 100 4.15 -2.45 14.39
C TYR A 100 5.28 -1.43 14.25
N TRP A 101 4.97 -0.25 13.72
CA TRP A 101 5.93 0.83 13.52
C TRP A 101 5.42 2.15 14.08
N CYS A 102 6.33 3.07 14.40
CA CYS A 102 5.95 4.38 14.93
C CYS A 102 5.47 5.29 13.81
N ASP A 103 4.89 6.42 14.20
CA ASP A 103 4.24 7.34 13.27
C ASP A 103 5.17 8.19 12.41
N SER A 104 6.48 8.12 12.63
CA SER A 104 7.43 8.85 11.80
C SER A 104 7.28 8.44 10.33
N GLU A 105 7.25 9.42 9.43
CA GLU A 105 7.14 9.19 7.99
C GLU A 105 8.19 8.18 7.49
N SER A 106 9.45 8.28 7.96
CA SER A 106 10.52 7.35 7.60
C SER A 106 10.18 5.89 7.94
N CYS A 107 9.63 5.62 9.12
CA CYS A 107 9.23 4.27 9.52
C CYS A 107 8.03 3.75 8.72
N LYS A 108 7.03 4.61 8.45
CA LYS A 108 5.88 4.25 7.60
C LYS A 108 6.33 3.78 6.22
N TYR A 109 7.33 4.43 5.62
CA TYR A 109 7.82 4.05 4.30
C TYR A 109 8.77 2.85 4.32
N CYS A 110 9.61 2.70 5.35
CA CYS A 110 10.51 1.55 5.45
C CYS A 110 9.73 0.22 5.56
N GLU A 111 8.57 0.24 6.22
CA GLU A 111 7.71 -0.93 6.36
C GLU A 111 7.31 -1.56 5.01
N GLU A 112 7.19 -0.77 3.95
CA GLU A 112 6.82 -1.25 2.61
C GLU A 112 7.80 -2.29 2.03
N SER A 113 8.98 -2.41 2.63
CA SER A 113 10.08 -3.22 2.13
C SER A 113 10.58 -4.32 3.08
N ILE A 114 10.02 -4.41 4.28
CA ILE A 114 10.49 -5.37 5.29
C ILE A 114 9.44 -6.41 5.65
N LEU A 115 9.89 -7.56 6.17
CA LEU A 115 9.02 -8.63 6.61
C LEU A 115 8.40 -8.29 7.97
N THR A 116 7.09 -8.02 7.98
CA THR A 116 6.31 -7.60 9.17
C THR A 116 5.02 -8.39 9.37
N SER A 117 4.52 -9.03 8.32
CA SER A 117 3.22 -9.70 8.27
C SER A 117 3.13 -10.56 7.01
N ASP A 118 2.10 -11.39 6.90
CA ASP A 118 1.71 -12.13 5.69
C ASP A 118 0.98 -11.24 4.66
N PHE A 119 1.51 -10.05 4.40
CA PHE A 119 0.86 -9.09 3.51
C PHE A 119 0.89 -9.60 2.06
N LEU A 120 2.05 -10.06 1.59
CA LEU A 120 2.20 -10.48 0.20
C LEU A 120 1.36 -11.73 -0.08
N HIS A 121 1.33 -12.70 0.84
CA HIS A 121 0.43 -13.86 0.76
C HIS A 121 -1.02 -13.42 0.57
N LYS A 122 -1.51 -12.52 1.43
CA LYS A 122 -2.91 -12.05 1.38
C LYS A 122 -3.21 -11.33 0.07
N GLU A 123 -2.32 -10.45 -0.36
CA GLU A 123 -2.49 -9.68 -1.60
C GLU A 123 -2.48 -10.59 -2.83
N LEU A 124 -1.52 -11.51 -2.93
CA LEU A 124 -1.42 -12.43 -4.06
C LEU A 124 -2.58 -13.42 -4.12
N ASN A 125 -3.12 -13.84 -2.98
CA ASN A 125 -4.30 -14.71 -2.92
C ASN A 125 -5.59 -13.92 -3.28
N SER A 126 -5.72 -12.69 -2.80
CA SER A 126 -6.92 -11.88 -2.99
C SER A 126 -7.00 -11.29 -4.41
N ASN A 127 -5.86 -10.91 -5.00
CA ASN A 127 -5.81 -10.21 -6.27
C ASN A 127 -4.59 -10.64 -7.14
N PRO A 128 -4.49 -11.94 -7.48
CA PRO A 128 -3.32 -12.49 -8.19
C PRO A 128 -3.10 -11.83 -9.55
N ILE A 129 -4.19 -11.55 -10.27
CA ILE A 129 -4.12 -11.07 -11.65
C ILE A 129 -3.69 -9.60 -11.71
N ALA A 130 -4.23 -8.73 -10.85
CA ALA A 130 -3.75 -7.36 -10.76
C ALA A 130 -2.31 -7.32 -10.25
N SER A 131 -1.97 -8.11 -9.23
CA SER A 131 -0.60 -8.21 -8.71
C SER A 131 0.42 -8.56 -9.80
N ASN A 132 0.10 -9.51 -10.69
CA ASN A 132 0.93 -9.83 -11.85
C ASN A 132 1.10 -8.63 -12.80
N LEU A 133 0.02 -7.93 -13.16
CA LEU A 133 0.09 -6.73 -14.02
C LEU A 133 0.98 -5.64 -13.41
N ILE A 134 0.85 -5.42 -12.11
CA ILE A 134 1.55 -4.38 -11.37
C ILE A 134 3.05 -4.69 -11.30
N VAL A 135 3.40 -5.91 -10.94
CA VAL A 135 4.80 -6.32 -10.82
C VAL A 135 5.46 -6.34 -12.20
N SER A 136 4.81 -6.90 -13.21
CA SER A 136 5.35 -6.93 -14.57
C SER A 136 5.57 -5.51 -15.13
N SER A 137 4.63 -4.59 -14.93
CA SER A 137 4.80 -3.18 -15.34
C SER A 137 5.91 -2.48 -14.56
N GLY A 138 6.01 -2.72 -13.25
CA GLY A 138 7.07 -2.15 -12.40
C GLY A 138 8.48 -2.63 -12.78
N LEU A 139 8.66 -3.94 -12.96
CA LEU A 139 9.93 -4.52 -13.41
C LEU A 139 10.33 -4.00 -14.80
N SER A 140 9.37 -3.89 -15.72
CA SER A 140 9.61 -3.32 -17.04
C SER A 140 10.04 -1.85 -16.96
N LEU A 141 9.39 -1.06 -16.10
CA LEU A 141 9.74 0.34 -15.87
C LEU A 141 11.15 0.48 -15.29
N ILE A 142 11.50 -0.30 -14.26
CA ILE A 142 12.82 -0.26 -13.63
C ILE A 142 13.90 -0.60 -14.66
N LYS A 143 13.70 -1.66 -15.45
CA LYS A 143 14.67 -2.10 -16.46
C LYS A 143 14.92 -1.04 -17.52
N GLN A 144 13.87 -0.37 -18.00
CA GLN A 144 13.97 0.59 -19.11
C GLN A 144 14.30 2.02 -18.65
N PHE A 145 13.59 2.49 -17.63
CA PHE A 145 13.57 3.89 -17.19
C PHE A 145 13.45 3.97 -15.66
N VAL A 146 14.45 3.46 -14.93
CA VAL A 146 14.48 3.48 -13.46
C VAL A 146 14.23 4.87 -12.85
N ASN A 147 14.63 5.93 -13.54
CA ASN A 147 14.39 7.33 -13.15
C ASN A 147 12.92 7.78 -13.22
N ARG A 148 12.01 6.95 -13.74
CA ARG A 148 10.56 7.18 -13.83
C ARG A 148 9.75 6.37 -12.82
N VAL A 149 10.40 5.59 -11.97
CA VAL A 149 9.77 4.81 -10.90
C VAL A 149 9.34 5.76 -9.80
N TYR A 150 8.03 5.99 -9.64
CA TYR A 150 7.51 6.85 -8.57
C TYR A 150 6.26 6.22 -7.91
N PRO A 151 6.23 6.10 -6.57
CA PRO A 151 7.33 6.35 -5.62
C PRO A 151 8.52 5.40 -5.83
N TYR A 152 9.61 5.59 -5.08
CA TYR A 152 10.82 4.75 -5.14
C TYR A 152 10.83 3.67 -4.06
N PRO A 153 11.39 2.48 -4.34
CA PRO A 153 11.60 1.46 -3.31
C PRO A 153 12.72 1.87 -2.34
N LEU A 154 12.36 2.41 -1.17
CA LEU A 154 13.31 2.91 -0.17
C LEU A 154 14.32 1.87 0.32
N TYR A 155 14.01 0.59 0.17
CA TYR A 155 14.95 -0.49 0.46
C TYR A 155 16.33 -0.27 -0.18
N PHE A 156 16.35 0.23 -1.42
CA PHE A 156 17.57 0.43 -2.20
C PHE A 156 18.22 1.81 -1.95
N VAL A 157 17.60 2.68 -1.14
CA VAL A 157 18.13 4.01 -0.81
C VAL A 157 19.07 3.88 0.40
N LYS A 158 20.31 4.35 0.27
CA LYS A 158 21.30 4.30 1.35
C LYS A 158 20.91 5.17 2.56
N ASP A 159 20.44 6.39 2.31
CA ASP A 159 20.04 7.35 3.36
C ASP A 159 18.52 7.40 3.55
N LYS A 160 17.95 6.34 4.13
CA LYS A 160 16.48 6.17 4.32
C LYS A 160 15.81 7.29 5.13
N ILE A 161 16.57 8.05 5.92
CA ILE A 161 16.05 9.00 6.92
C ILE A 161 15.65 10.36 6.31
N ASN A 162 16.22 10.76 5.17
CA ASN A 162 16.08 12.11 4.63
C ASN A 162 15.06 12.28 3.50
N TYR A 163 14.36 11.22 3.11
CA TYR A 163 13.42 11.26 1.97
C TYR A 163 11.96 11.16 2.45
N LYS A 164 11.18 12.21 2.17
CA LYS A 164 9.71 12.20 2.28
C LYS A 164 9.09 11.87 0.94
N ARG A 165 8.11 10.98 0.90
CA ARG A 165 7.41 10.56 -0.34
C ARG A 165 6.80 11.75 -1.11
N ASP A 166 6.18 12.69 -0.39
CA ASP A 166 5.52 13.85 -0.99
C ASP A 166 6.51 14.91 -1.50
N ASP A 167 7.67 15.06 -0.85
CA ASP A 167 8.76 15.93 -1.34
C ASP A 167 9.32 15.43 -2.68
N MET A 168 9.30 14.11 -2.90
CA MET A 168 9.84 13.50 -4.13
C MET A 168 8.91 13.73 -5.33
N MET A 169 7.60 13.78 -5.12
CA MET A 169 6.63 14.10 -6.19
C MET A 169 6.52 15.61 -6.44
N SER A 170 6.51 16.43 -5.39
CA SER A 170 6.34 17.89 -5.49
C SER A 170 7.60 18.61 -5.98
N ASN A 171 8.79 18.14 -5.60
CA ASN A 171 10.06 18.77 -5.99
C ASN A 171 10.87 17.95 -7.01
N LEU A 172 10.38 16.77 -7.43
CA LEU A 172 11.12 15.84 -8.31
C LEU A 172 12.55 15.58 -7.81
N LYS A 173 12.75 15.59 -6.49
CA LYS A 173 14.04 15.32 -5.85
C LYS A 173 14.47 13.92 -6.25
N LYS A 174 15.50 13.85 -7.10
CA LYS A 174 16.09 12.59 -7.54
C LYS A 174 16.88 11.98 -6.38
N PRO A 175 16.70 10.68 -6.08
CA PRO A 175 17.73 9.90 -5.40
C PRO A 175 19.07 10.07 -6.13
N ASP A 176 20.16 9.78 -5.42
CA ASP A 176 21.48 9.79 -6.04
C ASP A 176 21.58 8.80 -7.21
N ASP A 177 22.52 9.02 -8.13
CA ASP A 177 22.73 8.13 -9.27
C ASP A 177 23.12 6.71 -8.83
N VAL A 178 23.65 6.56 -7.61
CA VAL A 178 24.03 5.28 -6.99
C VAL A 178 22.81 4.40 -6.71
N PHE A 179 21.73 4.97 -6.16
CA PHE A 179 20.45 4.28 -5.95
C PHE A 179 19.90 3.71 -7.26
N PHE A 180 19.85 4.55 -8.29
CA PHE A 180 19.31 4.17 -9.59
C PHE A 180 20.10 3.04 -10.22
N LYS A 181 21.42 3.08 -10.04
CA LYS A 181 22.32 2.03 -10.50
C LYS A 181 22.05 0.71 -9.76
N GLU A 182 22.01 0.70 -8.43
CA GLU A 182 21.81 -0.55 -7.67
C GLU A 182 20.48 -1.23 -8.00
N LEU A 183 19.37 -0.47 -7.99
CA LEU A 183 18.05 -1.01 -8.30
C LEU A 183 17.98 -1.54 -9.74
N LYS A 184 18.51 -0.77 -10.70
CA LYS A 184 18.50 -1.15 -12.11
C LYS A 184 19.37 -2.38 -12.36
N ASP A 185 20.58 -2.42 -11.79
CA ASP A 185 21.50 -3.54 -11.93
C ASP A 185 20.89 -4.82 -11.31
N PHE A 186 20.28 -4.70 -10.13
CA PHE A 186 19.56 -5.82 -9.50
C PHE A 186 18.46 -6.37 -10.41
N VAL A 187 17.59 -5.51 -10.97
CA VAL A 187 16.50 -5.96 -11.84
C VAL A 187 17.01 -6.50 -13.17
N ILE A 188 18.04 -5.89 -13.77
CA ILE A 188 18.61 -6.37 -15.04
C ILE A 188 19.22 -7.76 -14.86
N ASN A 189 20.04 -7.94 -13.82
CA ASN A 189 20.76 -9.18 -13.57
C ASN A 189 19.83 -10.34 -13.18
N ASN A 190 18.67 -10.03 -12.59
CA ASN A 190 17.70 -11.04 -12.13
C ASN A 190 16.41 -11.05 -12.96
N PHE A 191 16.36 -10.38 -14.12
CA PHE A 191 15.10 -10.13 -14.83
C PHE A 191 14.34 -11.41 -15.21
N ALA A 192 15.04 -12.45 -15.68
CA ALA A 192 14.41 -13.70 -16.09
C ALA A 192 13.68 -14.37 -14.91
N GLN A 193 14.34 -14.44 -13.75
CA GLN A 193 13.76 -14.96 -12.51
C GLN A 193 12.62 -14.07 -12.01
N LEU A 194 12.83 -12.76 -11.96
CA LEU A 194 11.82 -11.80 -11.49
C LEU A 194 10.56 -11.78 -12.38
N ASN A 195 10.69 -12.11 -13.66
CA ASN A 195 9.56 -12.11 -14.59
C ASN A 195 8.64 -13.34 -14.39
N THR A 196 9.16 -14.45 -13.86
CA THR A 196 8.35 -15.65 -13.52
C THR A 196 7.96 -15.69 -12.04
N ILE A 197 8.60 -14.87 -11.20
CA ILE A 197 8.48 -14.97 -9.75
C ILE A 197 7.06 -14.82 -9.22
N ILE A 198 6.23 -14.00 -9.85
CA ILE A 198 4.86 -13.78 -9.38
C ILE A 198 4.00 -15.00 -9.64
N ASP A 199 4.14 -15.63 -10.80
CA ASP A 199 3.39 -16.85 -11.08
C ASP A 199 3.82 -17.99 -10.16
N GLU A 200 5.10 -18.04 -9.79
CA GLU A 200 5.60 -18.96 -8.77
C GLU A 200 5.06 -18.62 -7.38
N MET A 201 5.09 -17.36 -6.96
CA MET A 201 4.57 -16.93 -5.66
C MET A 201 3.06 -17.17 -5.55
N ILE A 202 2.29 -16.91 -6.61
CA ILE A 202 0.84 -17.19 -6.66
C ILE A 202 0.58 -18.69 -6.43
N LYS A 203 1.33 -19.57 -7.09
CA LYS A 203 1.21 -21.02 -6.88
C LYS A 203 1.57 -21.45 -5.46
N LEU A 204 2.48 -20.74 -4.80
CA LEU A 204 2.88 -21.05 -3.43
C LEU A 204 1.81 -20.59 -2.43
N VAL A 205 1.19 -19.42 -2.62
CA VAL A 205 0.17 -18.90 -1.70
C VAL A 205 -1.17 -19.63 -1.81
N ASP A 206 -1.39 -20.39 -2.89
CA ASP A 206 -2.50 -21.35 -2.97
C ASP A 206 -2.40 -22.45 -1.89
N ASP A 207 -1.19 -22.74 -1.39
CA ASP A 207 -1.01 -23.52 -0.17
C ASP A 207 -1.22 -22.63 1.06
N LYS A 208 -2.28 -22.91 1.81
CA LYS A 208 -2.64 -22.18 3.04
C LYS A 208 -1.58 -22.24 4.14
N ASN A 209 -0.60 -23.14 4.03
CA ASN A 209 0.50 -23.25 4.99
C ASN A 209 1.73 -22.43 4.60
N TYR A 210 1.68 -21.70 3.47
CA TYR A 210 2.79 -20.90 2.99
C TYR A 210 2.65 -19.44 3.45
N HIS A 211 3.68 -18.89 4.07
CA HIS A 211 3.67 -17.56 4.67
C HIS A 211 4.69 -16.62 3.99
N ASP A 212 4.62 -15.32 4.26
CA ASP A 212 5.57 -14.34 3.69
C ASP A 212 7.02 -14.66 4.07
N ILE A 213 7.22 -15.28 5.23
CA ILE A 213 8.53 -15.73 5.69
C ILE A 213 9.13 -16.81 4.79
N ASP A 214 8.29 -17.68 4.21
CA ASP A 214 8.73 -18.72 3.29
C ASP A 214 9.12 -18.10 1.93
N ILE A 215 8.37 -17.09 1.46
CA ILE A 215 8.72 -16.28 0.29
C ILE A 215 10.07 -15.60 0.53
N TYR A 216 10.22 -14.95 1.68
CA TYR A 216 11.44 -14.24 2.07
C TYR A 216 12.65 -15.18 2.08
N HIS A 217 12.52 -16.37 2.68
CA HIS A 217 13.58 -17.37 2.72
C HIS A 217 13.93 -17.92 1.34
N LYS A 218 12.94 -18.15 0.49
CA LYS A 218 13.14 -18.72 -0.85
C LYS A 218 13.81 -17.74 -1.81
N TYR A 219 13.39 -16.48 -1.82
CA TYR A 219 13.79 -15.50 -2.84
C TYR A 219 14.77 -14.44 -2.33
N GLY A 220 14.99 -14.37 -1.02
CA GLY A 220 15.89 -13.43 -0.38
C GLY A 220 15.26 -12.05 -0.15
N GLU A 221 15.91 -11.30 0.74
CA GLU A 221 15.45 -10.00 1.23
C GLU A 221 15.21 -8.98 0.11
N LYS A 222 16.18 -8.77 -0.80
CA LYS A 222 16.07 -7.76 -1.88
C LYS A 222 14.87 -8.04 -2.78
N THR A 223 14.62 -9.31 -3.08
CA THR A 223 13.52 -9.74 -3.94
C THR A 223 12.19 -9.54 -3.22
N TYR A 224 12.07 -10.03 -1.98
CA TYR A 224 10.87 -9.84 -1.17
C TYR A 224 10.54 -8.35 -1.02
N ALA A 225 11.53 -7.53 -0.66
CA ALA A 225 11.40 -6.09 -0.51
C ALA A 225 10.89 -5.41 -1.79
N LEU A 226 11.46 -5.77 -2.95
CA LEU A 226 11.03 -5.21 -4.24
C LEU A 226 9.59 -5.63 -4.56
N ILE A 227 9.25 -6.91 -4.45
CA ILE A 227 7.91 -7.40 -4.80
C ILE A 227 6.85 -6.84 -3.85
N LYS A 228 7.09 -6.85 -2.54
CA LYS A 228 6.21 -6.23 -1.54
C LYS A 228 5.97 -4.76 -1.88
N PHE A 229 7.03 -4.00 -2.17
CA PHE A 229 6.91 -2.62 -2.60
C PHE A 229 6.08 -2.45 -3.87
N LEU A 230 6.29 -3.31 -4.89
CA LEU A 230 5.59 -3.24 -6.16
C LEU A 230 4.09 -3.52 -6.02
N VAL A 231 3.64 -4.35 -5.09
CA VAL A 231 2.19 -4.61 -4.92
C VAL A 231 1.53 -3.68 -3.89
N ARG A 232 2.22 -3.32 -2.80
CA ARG A 232 1.63 -2.58 -1.66
C ARG A 232 1.19 -1.16 -1.95
N THR A 233 1.82 -0.54 -2.93
CA THR A 233 1.89 0.93 -3.00
C THR A 233 0.88 1.52 -3.99
N ILE A 234 -0.16 0.75 -4.33
CA ILE A 234 -1.30 1.23 -5.12
C ILE A 234 -2.38 1.76 -4.17
N HIS A 235 -2.74 3.03 -4.35
CA HIS A 235 -3.71 3.73 -3.50
C HIS A 235 -5.18 3.45 -3.88
N TYR A 236 -5.42 2.76 -4.99
CA TYR A 236 -6.73 2.46 -5.51
C TYR A 236 -6.91 0.96 -5.67
N ASP A 237 -8.13 0.50 -5.44
CA ASP A 237 -8.44 -0.89 -5.68
C ASP A 237 -8.60 -1.15 -7.19
N VAL A 238 -7.66 -1.91 -7.73
CA VAL A 238 -7.63 -2.32 -9.14
C VAL A 238 -8.05 -3.77 -9.23
N TYR A 239 -9.16 -4.03 -9.91
CA TYR A 239 -9.66 -5.41 -10.10
C TYR A 239 -9.85 -5.73 -11.56
N LYS A 240 -9.48 -6.95 -11.94
CA LYS A 240 -9.89 -7.50 -13.22
C LYS A 240 -11.39 -7.78 -13.18
N LEU A 241 -12.11 -7.30 -14.19
CA LEU A 241 -13.53 -7.60 -14.37
C LEU A 241 -13.70 -9.09 -14.69
N ASP A 242 -14.62 -9.73 -13.97
CA ASP A 242 -14.93 -11.15 -14.16
C ASP A 242 -15.51 -11.39 -15.56
N SER A 243 -14.83 -12.21 -16.36
CA SER A 243 -15.26 -12.59 -17.71
C SER A 243 -16.62 -13.28 -17.71
N ASN A 244 -16.96 -14.04 -16.66
CA ASN A 244 -18.26 -14.69 -16.53
C ASN A 244 -19.37 -13.66 -16.28
N TYR A 245 -19.10 -12.65 -15.45
CA TYR A 245 -20.03 -11.55 -15.20
C TYR A 245 -20.28 -10.75 -16.47
N LEU A 246 -19.21 -10.38 -17.17
CA LEU A 246 -19.28 -9.68 -18.46
C LEU A 246 -20.06 -10.51 -19.51
N SER A 247 -19.78 -11.81 -19.60
CA SER A 247 -20.46 -12.73 -20.53
C SER A 247 -21.96 -12.83 -20.25
N LYS A 248 -22.38 -12.91 -18.98
CA LYS A 248 -23.79 -12.89 -18.58
C LYS A 248 -24.50 -11.60 -19.03
N MET A 249 -23.76 -10.50 -19.09
CA MET A 249 -24.24 -9.20 -19.56
C MET A 249 -24.22 -9.06 -21.07
N LYS A 250 -23.79 -10.09 -21.81
CA LYS A 250 -23.56 -10.05 -23.25
C LYS A 250 -22.55 -8.95 -23.62
N MET A 251 -21.59 -8.75 -22.74
CA MET A 251 -20.49 -7.81 -22.91
C MET A 251 -19.22 -8.63 -22.90
N SER A 252 -18.47 -8.68 -23.99
CA SER A 252 -17.15 -9.30 -23.96
C SER A 252 -16.25 -8.60 -24.94
N LEU A 253 -15.01 -8.41 -24.51
CA LEU A 253 -13.94 -7.94 -25.39
C LEU A 253 -12.96 -9.10 -25.53
N LYS A 254 -12.93 -9.71 -26.71
CA LYS A 254 -12.05 -10.85 -26.94
C LYS A 254 -10.59 -10.39 -26.89
N HIS A 255 -9.72 -11.26 -26.39
CA HIS A 255 -8.27 -11.04 -26.33
C HIS A 255 -7.82 -9.83 -25.49
N ALA A 256 -8.69 -9.33 -24.61
CA ALA A 256 -8.36 -8.26 -23.68
C ALA A 256 -8.84 -8.61 -22.26
N ASP A 257 -8.03 -8.23 -21.29
CA ASP A 257 -8.42 -8.14 -19.90
C ASP A 257 -8.80 -6.70 -19.57
N ILE A 258 -9.94 -6.52 -18.91
CA ILE A 258 -10.39 -5.21 -18.45
C ILE A 258 -10.16 -5.11 -16.95
N TYR A 259 -9.48 -4.06 -16.53
CA TYR A 259 -9.30 -3.73 -15.13
C TYR A 259 -10.11 -2.47 -14.82
N GLU A 260 -10.85 -2.49 -13.73
CA GLU A 260 -11.55 -1.33 -13.20
C GLU A 260 -10.78 -0.76 -12.01
N ILE A 261 -10.70 0.57 -11.97
CA ILE A 261 -10.24 1.31 -10.81
C ILE A 261 -11.47 1.83 -10.05
N LYS A 262 -11.55 1.49 -8.76
CA LYS A 262 -12.62 1.94 -7.87
C LYS A 262 -12.18 3.16 -7.06
N TYR A 263 -13.04 4.19 -7.04
CA TYR A 263 -12.84 5.41 -6.27
C TYR A 263 -13.95 5.59 -5.23
N PRO A 264 -13.73 6.42 -4.20
CA PRO A 264 -14.80 6.88 -3.32
C PRO A 264 -15.95 7.53 -4.11
N GLN A 265 -17.18 7.39 -3.60
CA GLN A 265 -18.40 7.85 -4.28
C GLN A 265 -18.33 9.31 -4.74
N GLU A 266 -17.90 10.22 -3.88
CA GLU A 266 -17.82 11.66 -4.19
C GLU A 266 -16.90 11.93 -5.38
N VAL A 267 -15.84 11.13 -5.52
CA VAL A 267 -14.92 11.23 -6.64
C VAL A 267 -15.61 10.74 -7.90
N GLU A 268 -16.28 9.58 -7.88
CA GLU A 268 -17.02 9.07 -9.05
C GLU A 268 -18.13 10.05 -9.50
N GLU A 269 -18.89 10.61 -8.55
CA GLU A 269 -20.02 11.51 -8.82
C GLU A 269 -19.60 12.80 -9.51
N ARG A 270 -18.44 13.35 -9.12
CA ARG A 270 -17.84 14.52 -9.79
C ARG A 270 -17.61 14.29 -11.28
N PHE A 271 -17.48 13.04 -11.72
CA PHE A 271 -17.19 12.66 -13.09
C PHE A 271 -18.37 11.99 -13.81
N ASN A 272 -19.58 12.00 -13.24
CA ASN A 272 -20.77 11.39 -13.85
C ASN A 272 -21.05 11.88 -15.28
N ASN A 273 -20.76 13.16 -15.53
CA ASN A 273 -20.92 13.82 -16.84
C ASN A 273 -19.60 13.99 -17.60
N GLY A 274 -18.50 13.40 -17.10
CA GLY A 274 -17.19 13.48 -17.73
C GLY A 274 -17.19 12.76 -19.08
N LYS A 275 -16.47 13.32 -20.06
CA LYS A 275 -16.31 12.70 -21.38
C LYS A 275 -15.36 11.51 -21.30
N ILE A 276 -15.75 10.38 -21.86
CA ILE A 276 -14.88 9.21 -21.97
C ILE A 276 -13.83 9.46 -23.05
N LEU A 277 -12.56 9.32 -22.68
CA LEU A 277 -11.42 9.47 -23.58
C LEU A 277 -10.36 8.40 -23.28
N PHE A 278 -9.52 8.11 -24.28
CA PHE A 278 -8.47 7.10 -24.21
C PHE A 278 -7.10 7.72 -23.99
N HIS A 279 -6.25 7.05 -23.21
CA HIS A 279 -4.85 7.40 -23.00
C HIS A 279 -3.94 6.22 -23.25
N GLY A 280 -2.97 6.40 -24.13
CA GLY A 280 -1.92 5.41 -24.43
C GLY A 280 -0.59 5.77 -23.78
N SER A 281 0.09 4.77 -23.22
CA SER A 281 1.42 4.93 -22.66
C SER A 281 2.19 3.61 -22.72
N SER A 282 3.52 3.69 -22.71
CA SER A 282 4.38 2.50 -22.67
C SER A 282 4.06 1.63 -21.45
N PHE A 283 4.14 0.31 -21.60
CA PHE A 283 3.75 -0.66 -20.56
C PHE A 283 4.33 -0.34 -19.17
N GLY A 284 5.62 0.00 -19.07
CA GLY A 284 6.25 0.32 -17.79
C GLY A 284 5.67 1.57 -17.10
N ASN A 285 5.27 2.60 -17.85
CA ASN A 285 4.73 3.83 -17.25
C ASN A 285 3.42 3.59 -16.49
N TRP A 286 2.68 2.53 -16.83
CA TRP A 286 1.43 2.20 -16.14
C TRP A 286 1.65 1.87 -14.67
N PHE A 287 2.85 1.39 -14.28
CA PHE A 287 3.21 1.25 -12.87
C PHE A 287 3.05 2.57 -12.11
N SER A 288 3.67 3.66 -12.59
CA SER A 288 3.58 4.97 -11.95
C SER A 288 2.19 5.60 -12.11
N ILE A 289 1.51 5.38 -13.25
CA ILE A 289 0.15 5.90 -13.49
C ILE A 289 -0.87 5.26 -12.54
N MET A 290 -0.81 3.94 -12.32
CA MET A 290 -1.73 3.24 -11.40
C MET A 290 -1.61 3.75 -9.96
N ARG A 291 -0.46 4.32 -9.59
CA ARG A 291 -0.18 4.79 -8.23
C ARG A 291 -0.51 6.25 -8.04
N ASN A 292 -0.15 7.08 -9.01
CA ASN A 292 -0.23 8.54 -8.91
C ASN A 292 -1.41 9.12 -9.70
N GLY A 293 -2.10 8.31 -10.50
CA GLY A 293 -3.04 8.78 -11.52
C GLY A 293 -2.32 9.34 -12.75
N LEU A 294 -3.11 9.82 -13.72
CA LEU A 294 -2.59 10.52 -14.89
C LEU A 294 -2.24 11.97 -14.52
N LYS A 295 -0.95 12.26 -14.43
CA LYS A 295 -0.42 13.56 -14.03
C LYS A 295 0.13 14.34 -15.22
N ASN A 296 -0.07 15.66 -15.19
CA ASN A 296 0.55 16.54 -16.17
C ASN A 296 2.05 16.68 -15.91
N MET A 297 2.86 15.93 -16.69
CA MET A 297 4.32 15.93 -16.56
C MET A 297 5.01 16.89 -17.54
N SER A 298 4.29 17.79 -18.19
CA SER A 298 4.84 18.71 -19.19
C SER A 298 5.84 19.68 -18.54
N GLY A 299 7.02 19.85 -19.14
CA GLY A 299 8.11 20.68 -18.63
C GLY A 299 8.93 20.02 -17.51
N THR A 300 8.66 18.77 -17.16
CA THR A 300 9.40 18.04 -16.11
C THR A 300 10.40 17.06 -16.70
N ILE A 301 11.30 16.53 -15.86
CA ILE A 301 12.21 15.43 -16.20
C ILE A 301 11.48 14.13 -16.62
N LEU A 302 10.19 14.02 -16.33
CA LEU A 302 9.35 12.85 -16.63
C LEU A 302 8.57 13.00 -17.94
N GLN A 303 8.68 14.14 -18.61
CA GLN A 303 8.07 14.34 -19.92
C GLN A 303 8.65 13.34 -20.94
N THR A 304 7.79 12.51 -21.53
CA THR A 304 8.21 11.46 -22.48
C THR A 304 8.15 11.89 -23.93
N ASN A 305 7.20 12.75 -24.28
CA ASN A 305 7.01 13.31 -25.62
C ASN A 305 6.90 14.84 -25.49
N GLY A 306 7.24 15.58 -26.56
CA GLY A 306 7.10 17.04 -26.62
C GLY A 306 5.67 17.53 -26.34
N ALA A 307 5.52 18.75 -25.81
CA ALA A 307 4.23 19.38 -25.53
C ALA A 307 3.74 20.20 -26.75
N VAL A 308 3.70 19.57 -27.93
CA VAL A 308 3.50 20.23 -29.24
C VAL A 308 2.19 21.02 -29.31
N HIS A 309 1.15 20.56 -28.63
CA HIS A 309 -0.17 21.19 -28.64
C HIS A 309 -0.57 21.81 -27.28
N GLY A 310 0.42 22.07 -26.43
CA GLY A 310 0.26 22.63 -25.10
C GLY A 310 0.67 21.67 -23.98
N LYS A 311 0.82 22.22 -22.78
CA LYS A 311 1.17 21.47 -21.57
C LYS A 311 -0.08 20.78 -21.02
N GLY A 312 -0.05 19.46 -20.92
CA GLY A 312 -1.15 18.68 -20.36
C GLY A 312 -1.00 17.18 -20.55
N VAL A 313 -1.97 16.43 -20.02
CA VAL A 313 -2.18 15.02 -20.33
C VAL A 313 -2.94 14.91 -21.65
N TYR A 314 -2.41 14.13 -22.57
CA TYR A 314 -2.97 13.95 -23.91
C TYR A 314 -3.93 12.77 -23.92
N PHE A 315 -5.11 12.97 -24.51
CA PHE A 315 -6.10 11.93 -24.73
C PHE A 315 -6.60 11.93 -26.17
N ALA A 316 -7.09 10.78 -26.63
CA ALA A 316 -7.76 10.64 -27.92
C ALA A 316 -9.22 10.21 -27.72
N THR A 317 -10.09 10.59 -28.65
CA THR A 317 -11.45 10.02 -28.75
C THR A 317 -11.44 8.64 -29.37
N ASP A 318 -10.43 8.37 -30.20
CA ASP A 318 -10.25 7.09 -30.88
C ASP A 318 -9.28 6.18 -30.11
N PHE A 319 -9.70 4.93 -29.91
CA PHE A 319 -8.90 3.92 -29.22
C PHE A 319 -7.62 3.60 -29.97
N ASN A 320 -7.66 3.50 -31.31
CA ASN A 320 -6.51 3.14 -32.15
C ASN A 320 -5.34 4.11 -31.98
N THR A 321 -5.66 5.40 -31.92
CA THR A 321 -4.70 6.47 -31.68
C THR A 321 -3.96 6.23 -30.36
N SER A 322 -4.69 6.00 -29.26
CA SER A 322 -4.08 5.69 -27.95
C SER A 322 -3.34 4.36 -27.95
N TYR A 323 -3.89 3.33 -28.58
CA TYR A 323 -3.27 2.01 -28.70
C TYR A 323 -1.91 2.07 -29.41
N GLY A 324 -1.77 2.94 -30.42
CA GLY A 324 -0.49 3.23 -31.08
C GLY A 324 0.58 3.77 -30.13
N TYR A 325 0.20 4.59 -29.14
CA TYR A 325 1.13 5.10 -28.12
C TYR A 325 1.49 4.05 -27.06
N SER A 326 0.77 2.93 -26.98
CA SER A 326 1.05 1.80 -26.09
C SER A 326 2.09 0.81 -26.65
N ASN A 327 2.61 1.03 -27.86
CA ASN A 327 3.55 0.13 -28.55
C ASN A 327 5.03 0.20 -28.10
N LYS A 328 5.40 1.05 -27.14
CA LYS A 328 6.81 1.19 -26.73
C LYS A 328 7.25 0.01 -25.83
N LEU A 329 8.00 -0.90 -26.46
CA LEU A 329 8.77 -2.08 -25.98
C LEU A 329 8.39 -2.69 -24.62
N TYR A 330 7.79 -3.88 -24.67
CA TYR A 330 7.85 -4.89 -23.62
C TYR A 330 8.99 -5.86 -23.98
N ILE A 331 9.80 -6.26 -23.00
CA ILE A 331 11.03 -7.04 -23.27
C ILE A 331 10.73 -8.55 -23.38
N SER A 332 9.50 -9.01 -23.12
CA SER A 332 9.11 -10.42 -23.31
C SER A 332 7.64 -10.59 -23.74
N GLY A 333 7.29 -10.19 -24.97
CA GLY A 333 5.93 -10.31 -25.54
C GLY A 333 5.33 -8.98 -25.99
N THR A 334 4.04 -8.93 -26.34
CA THR A 334 3.35 -7.70 -26.77
C THR A 334 2.21 -7.31 -25.84
N LYS A 335 2.50 -7.10 -24.54
CA LYS A 335 1.49 -6.64 -23.58
C LYS A 335 1.31 -5.13 -23.69
N ARG A 336 0.09 -4.67 -23.98
CA ARG A 336 -0.27 -3.26 -24.15
C ARG A 336 -1.35 -2.89 -23.16
N ILE A 337 -1.32 -1.65 -22.71
CA ILE A 337 -2.34 -1.09 -21.81
C ILE A 337 -2.82 0.23 -22.41
N VAL A 338 -4.13 0.39 -22.51
CA VAL A 338 -4.79 1.66 -22.83
C VAL A 338 -5.71 2.01 -21.66
N GLY A 339 -5.53 3.20 -21.11
CA GLY A 339 -6.40 3.72 -20.07
C GLY A 339 -7.64 4.36 -20.68
N VAL A 340 -8.76 4.19 -20.00
CA VAL A 340 -10.03 4.83 -20.29
C VAL A 340 -10.32 5.78 -19.15
N ALA A 341 -10.38 7.07 -19.44
CA ALA A 341 -10.58 8.12 -18.45
C ALA A 341 -11.89 8.86 -18.67
N LYS A 342 -12.51 9.32 -17.58
CA LYS A 342 -13.55 10.35 -17.61
C LYS A 342 -12.88 11.70 -17.44
N VAL A 343 -13.15 12.62 -18.35
CA VAL A 343 -12.55 13.96 -18.36
C VAL A 343 -13.63 15.01 -18.24
N ASN A 344 -13.59 15.77 -17.15
CA ASN A 344 -14.45 16.93 -16.94
C ASN A 344 -13.96 18.12 -17.77
N ASN A 345 -14.87 19.07 -18.03
CA ASN A 345 -14.54 20.29 -18.77
C ASN A 345 -13.90 20.02 -20.15
N SER A 346 -14.13 18.83 -20.74
CA SER A 346 -13.40 18.36 -21.92
C SER A 346 -13.50 19.31 -23.12
N ASN A 347 -14.61 20.05 -23.23
CA ASN A 347 -14.81 21.02 -24.31
C ASN A 347 -13.72 22.12 -24.30
N ASN A 348 -13.20 22.50 -23.13
CA ASN A 348 -12.14 23.48 -22.98
C ASN A 348 -10.76 22.93 -23.41
N TYR A 349 -10.65 21.60 -23.51
CA TYR A 349 -9.39 20.88 -23.75
C TYR A 349 -9.27 20.31 -25.16
N ASN A 350 -10.31 20.46 -25.98
CA ASN A 350 -10.36 19.93 -27.33
C ASN A 350 -9.37 20.67 -28.26
N LYS A 351 -8.53 19.92 -28.97
CA LYS A 351 -7.57 20.41 -29.98
C LYS A 351 -7.83 19.77 -31.36
N GLY A 352 -9.08 19.40 -31.63
CA GLY A 352 -9.50 18.68 -32.84
C GLY A 352 -9.49 17.17 -32.61
N ASN A 353 -8.39 16.51 -32.98
CA ASN A 353 -8.29 15.05 -32.94
C ASN A 353 -7.86 14.48 -31.58
N PHE A 354 -7.47 15.34 -30.64
CA PHE A 354 -7.00 14.97 -29.31
C PHE A 354 -7.39 16.05 -28.30
N PHE A 355 -7.30 15.70 -27.02
CA PHE A 355 -7.59 16.56 -25.89
C PHE A 355 -6.31 16.76 -25.09
N VAL A 356 -6.02 17.99 -24.68
CA VAL A 356 -4.85 18.32 -23.86
C VAL A 356 -5.34 18.91 -22.56
N VAL A 357 -5.28 18.11 -21.50
CA VAL A 357 -5.85 18.43 -20.18
C VAL A 357 -4.73 18.93 -19.26
N PRO A 358 -4.64 20.24 -18.96
CA PRO A 358 -3.57 20.80 -18.15
C PRO A 358 -3.73 20.50 -16.65
N ASN A 359 -4.97 20.41 -16.18
CA ASN A 359 -5.33 20.17 -14.78
C ASN A 359 -5.69 18.69 -14.57
N ASP A 360 -4.85 17.98 -13.81
CA ASP A 360 -5.05 16.57 -13.50
C ASP A 360 -6.29 16.29 -12.65
N ASN A 361 -6.79 17.28 -11.91
CA ASN A 361 -8.05 17.16 -11.15
C ASN A 361 -9.30 17.03 -12.03
N ASP A 362 -9.18 17.31 -13.33
CA ASP A 362 -10.24 17.10 -14.33
C ASP A 362 -10.17 15.71 -14.98
N ILE A 363 -9.33 14.80 -14.47
CA ILE A 363 -9.11 13.46 -15.03
C ILE A 363 -9.42 12.39 -13.96
N LEU A 364 -10.26 11.42 -14.34
CA LEU A 364 -10.48 10.20 -13.58
C LEU A 364 -10.15 8.99 -14.45
N LEU A 365 -9.03 8.31 -14.19
CA LEU A 365 -8.69 7.06 -14.88
C LEU A 365 -9.61 5.95 -14.38
N LYS A 366 -10.55 5.48 -15.21
CA LYS A 366 -11.61 4.59 -14.75
C LYS A 366 -11.35 3.12 -15.07
N TYR A 367 -10.82 2.84 -16.27
CA TYR A 367 -10.52 1.48 -16.71
C TYR A 367 -9.15 1.37 -17.36
N MET A 368 -8.61 0.16 -17.38
CA MET A 368 -7.45 -0.20 -18.19
C MET A 368 -7.79 -1.41 -19.05
N ILE A 369 -7.58 -1.27 -20.35
CA ILE A 369 -7.74 -2.34 -21.34
C ILE A 369 -6.35 -2.92 -21.59
N VAL A 370 -6.14 -4.17 -21.22
CA VAL A 370 -4.86 -4.86 -21.32
C VAL A 370 -4.96 -5.95 -22.37
N SER A 371 -4.12 -5.92 -23.39
CA SER A 371 -4.12 -6.95 -24.44
C SER A 371 -2.72 -7.44 -24.76
N ASN A 372 -2.65 -8.70 -25.19
CA ASN A 372 -1.44 -9.29 -25.75
C ASN A 372 -1.42 -9.24 -27.28
N SER A 373 -2.53 -8.85 -27.91
CA SER A 373 -2.72 -8.82 -29.36
C SER A 373 -3.45 -7.55 -29.79
N THR A 374 -3.45 -7.29 -31.10
CA THR A 374 -4.28 -6.27 -31.71
C THR A 374 -5.75 -6.49 -31.34
N LEU A 375 -6.45 -5.40 -31.04
CA LEU A 375 -7.86 -5.41 -30.68
C LEU A 375 -8.70 -4.81 -31.80
N ASN A 376 -9.95 -5.26 -31.92
CA ASN A 376 -10.93 -4.64 -32.78
C ASN A 376 -11.47 -3.37 -32.11
N VAL A 377 -11.28 -2.21 -32.76
CA VAL A 377 -11.68 -0.91 -32.20
C VAL A 377 -13.17 -0.77 -32.01
N GLN A 378 -13.98 -1.33 -32.92
CA GLN A 378 -15.43 -1.27 -32.79
C GLN A 378 -15.88 -2.06 -31.55
N GLU A 379 -15.31 -3.25 -31.32
CA GLU A 379 -15.61 -4.05 -30.13
C GLU A 379 -15.23 -3.31 -28.83
N VAL A 380 -14.09 -2.59 -28.83
CA VAL A 380 -13.66 -1.78 -27.69
C VAL A 380 -14.64 -0.65 -27.41
N ASN A 381 -15.00 0.13 -28.44
CA ASN A 381 -15.89 1.28 -28.30
C ASN A 381 -17.29 0.84 -27.85
N ASP A 382 -17.81 -0.24 -28.44
CA ASP A 382 -19.10 -0.81 -28.06
C ASP A 382 -19.08 -1.31 -26.61
N PHE A 383 -18.01 -1.97 -26.19
CA PHE A 383 -17.84 -2.44 -24.82
C PHE A 383 -17.85 -1.28 -23.83
N ILE A 384 -17.00 -0.27 -24.05
CA ILE A 384 -16.84 0.85 -23.12
C ILE A 384 -18.14 1.67 -22.99
N THR A 385 -18.82 1.91 -24.12
CA THR A 385 -20.09 2.64 -24.12
C THR A 385 -21.15 1.90 -23.31
N LYS A 386 -21.36 0.60 -23.61
CA LYS A 386 -22.32 -0.23 -22.88
C LYS A 386 -21.97 -0.35 -21.40
N TYR A 387 -20.67 -0.41 -21.07
CA TYR A 387 -20.23 -0.66 -19.70
C TYR A 387 -20.37 0.58 -18.83
N ASP A 388 -20.06 1.76 -19.37
CA ASP A 388 -20.27 3.01 -18.65
C ASP A 388 -21.77 3.26 -18.38
N GLU A 389 -22.63 3.00 -19.38
CA GLU A 389 -24.09 3.08 -19.21
C GLU A 389 -24.60 2.10 -18.14
N PHE A 390 -24.14 0.83 -18.20
CA PHE A 390 -24.46 -0.17 -17.20
C PHE A 390 -24.01 0.25 -15.79
N GLN A 391 -22.80 0.80 -15.66
CA GLN A 391 -22.28 1.26 -14.38
C GLN A 391 -23.10 2.41 -13.81
N LYS A 392 -23.50 3.39 -14.63
CA LYS A 392 -24.38 4.50 -14.20
C LYS A 392 -25.68 4.00 -13.58
N LEU A 393 -26.25 2.91 -14.10
CA LEU A 393 -27.47 2.31 -13.55
C LEU A 393 -27.22 1.58 -12.21
N ASN A 394 -26.16 0.76 -12.12
CA ASN A 394 -25.91 -0.09 -10.95
C ASN A 394 -25.26 0.63 -9.77
N ILE A 395 -24.45 1.65 -10.06
CA ILE A 395 -23.83 2.49 -9.04
C ILE A 395 -24.91 3.09 -8.12
N GLY A 396 -26.02 3.55 -8.71
CA GLY A 396 -27.15 4.08 -7.94
C GLY A 396 -27.73 3.06 -6.96
N ASP A 397 -27.84 1.79 -7.35
CA ASP A 397 -28.43 0.74 -6.50
C ASP A 397 -27.48 0.23 -5.42
N TYR A 398 -26.18 0.09 -5.74
CA TYR A 398 -25.17 -0.20 -4.73
C TYR A 398 -25.14 0.87 -3.63
N PHE A 399 -25.12 2.14 -4.00
CA PHE A 399 -25.08 3.23 -3.02
C PHE A 399 -26.37 3.35 -2.21
N LYS A 400 -27.54 3.10 -2.81
CA LYS A 400 -28.79 2.97 -2.04
C LYS A 400 -28.68 1.90 -0.95
N LEU A 401 -28.08 0.74 -1.26
CA LEU A 401 -27.88 -0.34 -0.29
C LEU A 401 -26.87 0.03 0.81
N LEU A 402 -25.74 0.65 0.42
CA LEU A 402 -24.71 1.13 1.35
C LEU A 402 -25.28 2.18 2.30
N ASN A 403 -25.95 3.21 1.78
CA ASN A 403 -26.58 4.26 2.58
C ASN A 403 -27.63 3.69 3.53
N LYS A 404 -28.49 2.79 3.07
CA LYS A 404 -29.46 2.09 3.92
C LYS A 404 -28.79 1.31 5.06
N ARG A 405 -27.60 0.72 4.82
CA ARG A 405 -26.83 0.03 5.86
C ARG A 405 -26.25 1.04 6.86
N LEU A 406 -25.64 2.11 6.38
CA LEU A 406 -25.01 3.13 7.21
C LEU A 406 -26.04 3.89 8.06
N ASP A 407 -27.22 4.17 7.52
CA ASP A 407 -28.35 4.72 8.29
C ASP A 407 -28.75 3.82 9.45
N LYS A 408 -28.81 2.49 9.22
CA LYS A 408 -29.07 1.52 10.29
C LYS A 408 -27.96 1.48 11.33
N GLU A 409 -26.70 1.62 10.93
CA GLU A 409 -25.57 1.70 11.86
C GLU A 409 -25.67 2.94 12.74
N LEU A 410 -25.98 4.11 12.16
CA LEU A 410 -26.18 5.36 12.89
C LEU A 410 -27.38 5.33 13.82
N GLN A 411 -28.50 4.71 13.40
CA GLN A 411 -29.65 4.49 14.26
C GLN A 411 -29.30 3.63 15.49
N LYS A 412 -28.46 2.61 15.33
CA LYS A 412 -27.98 1.81 16.48
C LYS A 412 -27.13 2.65 17.42
N VAL A 413 -26.24 3.51 16.90
CA VAL A 413 -25.46 4.44 17.72
C VAL A 413 -26.38 5.36 18.52
N LYS A 414 -27.36 6.01 17.88
CA LYS A 414 -28.34 6.89 18.54
C LYS A 414 -29.24 6.16 19.55
N LYS A 415 -29.42 4.84 19.42
CA LYS A 415 -30.20 4.03 20.36
C LYS A 415 -29.36 3.58 21.56
N GLU A 416 -28.11 3.19 21.32
CA GLU A 416 -27.20 2.71 22.37
C GLU A 416 -26.65 3.86 23.23
N TYR A 417 -26.57 5.08 22.66
CA TYR A 417 -26.09 6.28 23.34
C TYR A 417 -27.17 7.37 23.31
N ASN A 418 -27.33 8.10 24.42
CA ASN A 418 -28.33 9.17 24.52
C ASN A 418 -28.16 10.15 23.34
N PRO A 419 -29.20 10.42 22.52
CA PRO A 419 -29.14 11.33 21.37
C PRO A 419 -28.66 12.74 21.74
N SER A 420 -28.85 13.14 22.99
CA SER A 420 -28.37 14.42 23.52
C SER A 420 -26.84 14.51 23.59
N ASN A 421 -26.15 13.37 23.63
CA ASN A 421 -24.71 13.28 23.86
C ASN A 421 -23.91 12.97 22.58
N ILE A 422 -24.57 12.50 21.52
CA ILE A 422 -23.92 12.17 20.25
C ILE A 422 -24.70 12.80 19.09
N GLU A 423 -23.99 13.58 18.28
CA GLU A 423 -24.48 14.09 17.01
C GLU A 423 -23.70 13.44 15.88
N ALA A 424 -24.40 12.78 14.95
CA ALA A 424 -23.80 12.17 13.78
C ALA A 424 -24.35 12.87 12.54
N THR A 425 -23.46 13.46 11.74
CA THR A 425 -23.78 14.17 10.51
C THR A 425 -23.05 13.55 9.33
N TRP A 426 -23.72 13.59 8.18
CA TRP A 426 -23.16 13.11 6.93
C TRP A 426 -22.51 14.25 6.18
N THR A 427 -21.26 14.02 5.77
CA THR A 427 -20.50 14.93 4.90
C THR A 427 -19.96 14.10 3.73
N GLY A 428 -20.84 13.83 2.76
CA GLY A 428 -20.56 13.03 1.58
C GLY A 428 -20.09 11.60 1.90
N SER A 429 -18.82 11.25 1.69
CA SER A 429 -18.24 9.90 1.92
C SER A 429 -17.84 9.64 3.38
N LYS A 430 -18.01 10.66 4.24
CA LYS A 430 -17.59 10.63 5.64
C LYS A 430 -18.77 10.85 6.56
N ILE A 431 -18.65 10.27 7.74
CA ILE A 431 -19.59 10.48 8.83
C ILE A 431 -18.82 11.19 9.94
N GLU A 432 -19.27 12.37 10.33
CA GLU A 432 -18.74 13.07 11.49
C GLU A 432 -19.59 12.75 12.71
N ILE A 433 -18.96 12.25 13.76
CA ILE A 433 -19.59 11.90 15.03
C ILE A 433 -19.01 12.82 16.12
N LEU A 434 -19.83 13.73 16.63
CA LEU A 434 -19.52 14.62 17.74
C LEU A 434 -20.04 14.03 19.05
N PHE A 435 -19.13 13.76 19.98
CA PHE A 435 -19.43 13.37 21.36
C PHE A 435 -19.49 14.62 22.24
N LYS A 436 -20.69 15.19 22.40
CA LYS A 436 -20.92 16.48 23.07
C LYS A 436 -20.36 16.52 24.49
N ASN A 437 -20.51 15.43 25.26
CA ASN A 437 -20.04 15.35 26.64
C ASN A 437 -18.51 15.43 26.78
N HIS A 438 -17.79 15.04 25.74
CA HIS A 438 -16.32 15.03 25.73
C HIS A 438 -15.75 16.14 24.84
N ASN A 439 -16.61 16.87 24.11
CA ASN A 439 -16.25 17.79 23.05
C ASN A 439 -15.35 17.17 21.97
N ILE A 440 -15.46 15.85 21.74
CA ILE A 440 -14.59 15.12 20.80
C ILE A 440 -15.30 14.90 19.48
N LYS A 441 -14.64 15.21 18.37
CA LYS A 441 -15.12 14.92 17.03
C LYS A 441 -14.34 13.75 16.40
N ILE A 442 -15.08 12.77 15.90
CA ILE A 442 -14.57 11.60 15.19
C ILE A 442 -15.08 11.61 13.75
N GLU A 443 -14.16 11.60 12.80
CA GLU A 443 -14.42 11.32 11.40
C GLU A 443 -14.39 9.81 11.14
N VAL A 444 -15.44 9.28 10.51
CA VAL A 444 -15.52 7.90 10.05
C VAL A 444 -15.44 7.89 8.53
N ILE A 445 -14.37 7.30 8.00
CA ILE A 445 -14.11 7.17 6.56
C ILE A 445 -14.56 5.77 6.13
N ILE A 446 -15.48 5.71 5.18
CA ILE A 446 -16.07 4.45 4.71
C ILE A 446 -15.33 3.95 3.46
N PRO A 447 -14.73 2.75 3.47
CA PRO A 447 -14.12 2.19 2.27
C PRO A 447 -15.19 1.83 1.25
N TYR A 448 -14.84 1.86 -0.04
CA TYR A 448 -15.77 1.58 -1.14
C TYR A 448 -16.37 0.16 -1.09
N ASN A 449 -15.70 -0.79 -0.43
CA ASN A 449 -16.16 -2.16 -0.21
C ASN A 449 -16.59 -2.38 1.24
N TYR A 450 -17.08 -1.36 1.94
CA TYR A 450 -17.75 -1.59 3.21
C TYR A 450 -19.02 -2.43 2.96
N PRO A 451 -19.31 -3.47 3.76
CA PRO A 451 -18.68 -3.83 5.04
C PRO A 451 -17.53 -4.85 4.97
N GLN A 452 -17.06 -5.25 3.79
CA GLN A 452 -15.98 -6.23 3.65
C GLN A 452 -14.69 -5.73 4.29
N ASN A 453 -14.33 -4.46 4.09
CA ASN A 453 -13.23 -3.81 4.81
C ASN A 453 -13.73 -2.96 6.00
N PRO A 454 -12.90 -2.82 7.06
CA PRO A 454 -13.22 -1.96 8.19
C PRO A 454 -13.28 -0.48 7.76
N PRO A 455 -14.21 0.30 8.33
CA PRO A 455 -14.14 1.77 8.27
C PRO A 455 -12.90 2.28 9.02
N ILE A 456 -12.44 3.48 8.70
CA ILE A 456 -11.38 4.15 9.47
C ILE A 456 -12.03 5.16 10.41
N PHE A 457 -11.70 5.10 11.70
CA PHE A 457 -12.15 6.08 12.69
C PHE A 457 -10.98 7.00 13.03
N LYS A 458 -11.17 8.32 12.94
CA LYS A 458 -10.12 9.31 13.06
C LYS A 458 -10.56 10.48 13.93
N LEU A 459 -9.79 10.84 14.95
CA LEU A 459 -9.97 12.10 15.67
C LEU A 459 -9.60 13.27 14.78
N THR A 460 -10.46 14.27 14.70
CA THR A 460 -10.21 15.47 13.87
C THR A 460 -9.55 16.60 14.65
N ASP A 461 -9.80 16.67 15.95
CA ASP A 461 -9.25 17.73 16.81
C ASP A 461 -7.80 17.43 17.20
N LYS A 462 -7.04 18.44 17.62
CA LYS A 462 -5.72 18.21 18.22
C LYS A 462 -5.90 17.64 19.62
N PHE A 463 -5.12 16.62 19.98
CA PHE A 463 -5.26 15.97 21.27
C PHE A 463 -3.89 15.64 21.90
N ASN A 464 -3.87 15.67 23.23
CA ASN A 464 -2.86 15.07 24.08
C ASN A 464 -3.45 13.81 24.71
N TYR A 465 -2.63 12.78 24.88
CA TYR A 465 -3.06 11.53 25.50
C TYR A 465 -1.95 10.90 26.32
N ASN A 466 -2.35 10.15 27.35
CA ASN A 466 -1.44 9.27 28.08
C ASN A 466 -1.03 8.07 27.22
N LYS A 467 0.17 7.52 27.46
CA LYS A 467 0.90 6.51 26.65
C LYS A 467 0.23 5.12 26.46
N ASP A 468 -1.08 5.00 26.64
CA ASP A 468 -1.82 3.73 26.56
C ASP A 468 -3.07 3.78 25.66
N ILE A 469 -3.26 4.85 24.90
CA ILE A 469 -4.44 4.99 24.03
C ILE A 469 -4.04 4.62 22.61
N PRO A 470 -4.72 3.66 21.95
CA PRO A 470 -4.29 3.13 20.66
C PRO A 470 -4.69 4.09 19.54
N ILE A 471 -4.08 5.27 19.50
CA ILE A 471 -4.34 6.34 18.54
C ILE A 471 -3.00 6.77 17.95
N THR A 472 -2.96 6.89 16.63
CA THR A 472 -1.81 7.42 15.89
C THR A 472 -1.77 8.94 15.98
N SER A 473 -0.59 9.52 15.74
CA SER A 473 -0.37 10.97 15.70
C SER A 473 -1.28 11.73 14.73
N ASP A 474 -1.77 11.08 13.67
CA ASP A 474 -2.70 11.71 12.74
C ASP A 474 -4.15 11.64 13.22
N GLY A 475 -4.44 10.97 14.34
CA GLY A 475 -5.78 10.82 14.91
C GLY A 475 -6.43 9.46 14.63
N THR A 476 -5.81 8.60 13.83
CA THR A 476 -6.39 7.29 13.48
C THR A 476 -6.46 6.39 14.71
N ILE A 477 -7.65 5.87 14.98
CA ILE A 477 -7.92 5.00 16.10
C ILE A 477 -7.66 3.54 15.71
N LEU A 478 -6.76 2.89 16.44
CA LEU A 478 -6.36 1.52 16.25
C LEU A 478 -7.09 0.64 17.26
N THR A 479 -7.97 -0.25 16.79
CA THR A 479 -8.55 -1.30 17.65
C THR A 479 -8.50 -2.62 16.91
N LYS A 480 -8.53 -3.75 17.63
CA LYS A 480 -8.65 -5.07 17.01
C LYS A 480 -9.90 -5.15 16.11
N LYS A 481 -10.97 -4.42 16.46
CA LYS A 481 -12.20 -4.36 15.65
C LYS A 481 -12.12 -3.44 14.45
N LEU A 482 -11.05 -2.67 14.28
CA LEU A 482 -10.81 -1.80 13.11
C LEU A 482 -9.64 -2.30 12.27
N HIS A 483 -8.90 -3.29 12.74
CA HIS A 483 -7.78 -3.83 12.02
C HIS A 483 -8.23 -4.75 10.87
N PRO A 484 -7.74 -4.58 9.63
CA PRO A 484 -8.18 -5.37 8.46
C PRO A 484 -8.13 -6.88 8.66
N GLU A 485 -7.12 -7.39 9.37
CA GLU A 485 -6.91 -8.83 9.57
C GLU A 485 -7.88 -9.46 10.59
N THR A 486 -8.44 -8.66 11.50
CA THR A 486 -9.34 -9.14 12.57
C THR A 486 -10.75 -8.54 12.42
N TRP A 487 -10.97 -7.80 11.32
CA TRP A 487 -12.25 -7.24 10.97
C TRP A 487 -13.29 -8.33 10.71
N GLN A 488 -14.52 -8.10 11.16
CA GLN A 488 -15.65 -8.98 10.90
C GLN A 488 -16.84 -8.13 10.47
N MET A 489 -17.53 -8.53 9.39
CA MET A 489 -18.68 -7.77 8.85
C MET A 489 -19.85 -7.58 9.85
N LYS A 490 -19.85 -8.31 10.97
CA LYS A 490 -20.80 -8.18 12.09
C LYS A 490 -20.42 -7.11 13.13
N ASN A 491 -19.26 -6.47 12.96
CA ASN A 491 -18.86 -5.32 13.75
C ASN A 491 -19.69 -4.12 13.30
N THR A 492 -20.32 -3.46 14.27
CA THR A 492 -21.20 -2.31 14.07
C THR A 492 -20.50 -1.05 14.58
N PHE A 493 -20.88 0.14 14.10
CA PHE A 493 -20.35 1.40 14.60
C PHE A 493 -20.58 1.53 16.11
N ALA A 494 -21.75 1.10 16.60
CA ALA A 494 -22.04 1.14 18.03
C ALA A 494 -21.05 0.30 18.87
N LYS A 495 -20.68 -0.90 18.40
CA LYS A 495 -19.66 -1.76 19.03
C LYS A 495 -18.25 -1.14 18.98
N ILE A 496 -17.92 -0.49 17.88
CA ILE A 496 -16.61 0.17 17.70
C ILE A 496 -16.54 1.39 18.62
N ILE A 497 -17.54 2.27 18.56
CA ILE A 497 -17.67 3.44 19.42
C ILE A 497 -17.62 3.04 20.89
N LYS A 498 -18.24 1.92 21.27
CA LYS A 498 -18.15 1.39 22.64
C LYS A 498 -16.72 1.10 23.08
N GLU A 499 -15.88 0.59 22.19
CA GLU A 499 -14.45 0.38 22.48
C GLU A 499 -13.70 1.69 22.54
N ILE A 500 -14.01 2.63 21.65
CA ILE A 500 -13.41 3.97 21.64
C ILE A 500 -13.69 4.72 22.95
N LEU A 501 -14.94 4.69 23.41
CA LEU A 501 -15.37 5.33 24.64
C LEU A 501 -14.63 4.82 25.89
N LYS A 502 -14.13 3.57 25.89
CA LYS A 502 -13.35 3.03 27.04
C LYS A 502 -12.06 3.79 27.33
N PHE A 503 -11.52 4.49 26.32
CA PHE A 503 -10.29 5.26 26.46
C PHE A 503 -10.49 6.74 26.14
N ILE A 504 -11.68 7.15 25.71
CA ILE A 504 -11.94 8.54 25.33
C ILE A 504 -11.77 9.50 26.50
N ASP A 505 -12.11 9.07 27.72
CA ASP A 505 -11.93 9.85 28.96
C ASP A 505 -10.47 10.11 29.30
N LYS A 506 -9.55 9.38 28.68
CA LYS A 506 -8.10 9.56 28.84
C LYS A 506 -7.50 10.52 27.81
N ILE A 507 -8.32 11.05 26.89
CA ILE A 507 -7.91 11.99 25.84
C ILE A 507 -8.19 13.41 26.32
N GLN A 508 -7.18 14.27 26.26
CA GLN A 508 -7.32 15.71 26.51
C GLN A 508 -7.21 16.46 25.19
N ILE A 509 -8.27 17.14 24.77
CA ILE A 509 -8.23 17.98 23.57
C ILE A 509 -7.36 19.21 23.84
N ILE A 510 -6.47 19.53 22.91
CA ILE A 510 -5.70 20.78 22.91
C ILE A 510 -6.58 21.80 22.18
N GLN A 511 -7.13 22.76 22.93
CA GLN A 511 -7.86 23.88 22.36
C GLN A 511 -6.96 24.80 21.55
#